data_AF-A0A0M5LXQ8-F1
#
_entry.id   AF-A0A0M5LXQ8-F1
#
_cell.length_a   1.000
_cell.length_b   1.000
_cell.length_c   1.000
_cell.angle_alpha   90.00
_cell.angle_beta   90.00
_cell.angle_gamma   90.00
#
_symmetry.space_group_name_H-M   'P 1'
#
loop_
_entity.id
_entity.type
_entity.pdbx_description
1 polymer ?
#
loop_
_entity_poly.entity_id
_entity_poly.type
_entity_poly.pdbx_seq_one_letter_code
_entity_poly.pdbx_strand_id
1 'polypeptide(L)' 'MFSGSGVFPRSLESLWRAVGGEWLPANPYELVPAPSLVRATYHDEDGERADIELWLAVRPTTATGP' A
#
# COMPACT_ATOMS: atom_id res chain seq x y z
N MET A 1 -6.99 -0.42 0.70
CA MET A 1 -6.25 -0.87 -0.49
C MET A 1 -5.75 0.38 -1.19
N PHE A 2 -4.47 0.40 -1.54
CA PHE A 2 -3.83 1.46 -2.32
C PHE A 2 -3.38 0.89 -3.65
N SER A 3 -3.40 1.71 -4.70
CA SER A 3 -2.99 1.30 -6.03
C SER A 3 -1.98 2.27 -6.62
N GLY A 4 -1.16 1.75 -7.53
CA GLY A 4 -0.24 2.52 -8.34
C GLY A 4 0.12 1.76 -9.61
N SER A 5 0.78 2.42 -10.54
CA SER A 5 1.27 1.78 -11.77
C SER A 5 2.61 2.38 -12.18
N GLY A 6 3.37 1.64 -12.99
CA GLY A 6 4.63 2.12 -13.57
C GLY A 6 5.76 1.12 -13.40
N VAL A 7 6.99 1.63 -13.41
CA VAL A 7 8.20 0.79 -13.45
C VAL A 7 8.35 0.03 -12.13
N PHE A 8 8.43 -1.30 -12.21
CA PHE A 8 8.69 -2.17 -11.09
C PHE A 8 10.20 -2.32 -10.85
N PRO A 9 10.69 -2.35 -9.59
CA PRO A 9 9.95 -2.21 -8.32
C PRO A 9 9.76 -0.75 -7.87
N ARG A 10 10.25 0.24 -8.62
CA ARG A 10 10.30 1.65 -8.18
C ARG A 10 8.93 2.24 -7.85
N SER A 11 7.89 1.90 -8.62
CA SER A 11 6.52 2.32 -8.33
C SER A 11 5.97 1.69 -7.04
N LEU A 12 6.35 0.45 -6.72
CA LEU A 12 5.96 -0.20 -5.46
C LEU A 12 6.62 0.49 -4.27
N GLU A 13 7.94 0.76 -4.35
CA GLU A 13 8.65 1.50 -3.30
C GLU A 13 8.06 2.89 -3.05
N SER A 14 7.69 3.58 -4.14
CA SER A 14 7.08 4.92 -4.08
C SER A 14 5.71 4.85 -3.42
N LEU A 15 4.90 3.84 -3.76
CA LEU A 15 3.59 3.61 -3.14
C LEU A 15 3.72 3.33 -1.63
N TRP A 16 4.65 2.48 -1.23
CA TRP A 16 4.93 2.23 0.19
C TRP A 16 5.35 3.50 0.93
N ARG A 17 6.24 4.33 0.35
CA ARG A 17 6.66 5.60 0.96
C ARG A 17 5.50 6.58 1.11
N ALA A 18 4.65 6.71 0.09
CA ALA A 18 3.49 7.59 0.15
C ALA A 18 2.49 7.13 1.23
N VAL A 19 2.21 5.82 1.29
CA VAL A 19 1.27 5.29 2.28
C VAL A 19 1.84 5.42 3.70
N GLY A 20 3.11 5.07 3.90
CA GLY A 20 3.77 5.10 5.20
C GLY A 20 4.07 6.51 5.73
N GLY A 21 4.52 7.40 4.84
CA GLY A 21 4.99 8.74 5.21
C GLY A 21 3.90 9.80 5.21
N GLU A 22 2.91 9.70 4.32
CA GLU A 22 1.90 10.74 4.14
C GLU A 22 0.51 10.26 4.57
N TRP A 23 0.05 9.13 4.04
CA TRP A 23 -1.33 8.71 4.25
C TRP A 23 -1.58 8.24 5.69
N LEU A 24 -0.74 7.37 6.25
CA LEU A 24 -0.93 6.85 7.61
C LEU A 24 -0.95 7.98 8.67
N PRO A 25 -0.02 8.94 8.68
CA PRO A 25 -0.06 10.04 9.64
C PRO A 25 -1.26 10.99 9.47
N ALA A 26 -1.80 11.11 8.26
CA ALA A 26 -2.90 12.03 7.95
C ALA A 26 -4.31 11.42 8.18
N ASN A 27 -4.42 10.13 8.48
CA ASN A 27 -5.69 9.43 8.60
C ASN A 27 -5.82 8.71 9.97
N PRO A 28 -7.04 8.53 10.52
CA PRO A 28 -7.25 7.94 11.84
C PRO A 28 -7.19 6.40 11.81
N TYR A 29 -6.11 5.85 11.24
CA TYR A 29 -5.87 4.43 11.14
C TYR A 29 -4.46 4.07 11.63
N GLU A 30 -4.35 2.95 12.32
CA GLU A 30 -3.08 2.36 12.76
C GLU A 30 -2.85 1.00 12.11
N LEU A 31 -1.60 0.69 11.76
CA LEU A 31 -1.21 -0.66 11.35
C LEU A 31 -1.42 -1.65 12.50
N VAL A 32 -1.91 -2.84 12.17
CA VAL A 32 -1.98 -3.97 13.10
C VAL A 32 -0.85 -4.96 12.78
N PRO A 33 -0.38 -5.78 13.74
CA PRO A 33 0.65 -6.79 13.52
C PRO A 33 0.09 -7.98 12.73
N ALA A 34 -0.20 -7.75 11.45
CA ALA A 34 -0.68 -8.73 10.49
C ALA A 34 0.08 -8.58 9.16
N PRO A 35 0.10 -9.63 8.30
CA PRO A 35 0.77 -9.55 7.02
C PRO A 35 0.19 -8.47 6.10
N SER A 36 1.06 -7.81 5.35
CA SER A 36 0.68 -7.02 4.17
C SER A 36 0.67 -7.90 2.92
N LEU A 37 -0.21 -7.61 1.96
CA LEU A 37 -0.24 -8.26 0.65
C LEU A 37 0.08 -7.25 -0.45
N VAL A 38 0.94 -7.65 -1.39
CA VAL A 38 1.21 -6.91 -2.62
C VAL A 38 0.77 -7.78 -3.79
N ARG A 39 -0.03 -7.21 -4.69
CA ARG A 39 -0.32 -7.79 -6.00
C ARG A 39 0.35 -6.94 -7.06
N ALA A 40 1.17 -7.55 -7.91
CA ALA A 40 1.76 -6.90 -9.07
C ALA A 40 1.31 -7.67 -10.32
N THR A 41 0.59 -6.99 -11.21
CA THR A 41 0.19 -7.53 -12.51
C THR A 41 1.09 -6.89 -13.57
N TYR A 42 2.00 -7.68 -14.13
CA TYR A 42 2.91 -7.24 -15.19
C TYR A 42 2.20 -7.26 -16.53
N HIS A 43 2.46 -6.24 -17.35
CA HIS A 43 1.80 -6.05 -18.64
C HIS A 43 2.75 -6.16 -19.84
N ASP A 44 4.04 -6.31 -19.57
CA ASP A 44 5.08 -6.46 -20.58
C ASP A 44 5.85 -7.77 -20.38
N GLU A 45 6.48 -8.24 -21.45
CA GLU A 45 7.21 -9.51 -21.47
C GLU A 45 8.49 -9.45 -20.62
N ASP A 46 9.04 -8.26 -20.41
CA ASP A 46 10.28 -8.02 -19.67
C ASP A 46 10.05 -7.88 -18.14
N GLY A 47 8.79 -7.76 -17.71
CA GLY A 47 8.42 -7.57 -16.31
C GLY A 47 8.80 -6.21 -15.73
N GLU A 48 8.99 -5.20 -16.58
CA GLU A 48 9.46 -3.88 -16.17
C GLU A 48 8.35 -2.97 -15.64
N ARG A 49 7.09 -3.17 -16.05
CA ARG A 49 5.96 -2.34 -15.64
C ARG A 49 4.83 -3.20 -15.09
N ALA A 50 4.27 -2.73 -13.97
CA ALA A 50 3.16 -3.41 -13.33
C ALA A 50 2.09 -2.42 -12.84
N ASP A 51 0.85 -2.89 -12.85
CA ASP A 51 -0.17 -2.37 -11.94
C ASP A 51 0.02 -3.03 -10.58
N ILE A 52 0.03 -2.20 -9.53
CA ILE A 52 0.39 -2.59 -8.17
C ILE A 52 -0.80 -2.30 -7.28
N GLU A 53 -1.12 -3.26 -6.42
CA GLU A 53 -2.02 -3.08 -5.30
C GLU A 53 -1.30 -3.40 -4.00
N LEU A 54 -1.42 -2.49 -3.04
CA LEU A 54 -0.93 -2.64 -1.69
C LEU A 54 -2.11 -2.76 -0.71
N TRP A 55 -2.11 -3.87 0.03
CA TRP A 55 -3.10 -4.18 1.04
C TRP A 55 -2.45 -4.19 2.42
N LEU A 56 -2.92 -3.29 3.28
CA LEU A 56 -2.47 -3.14 4.65
C LEU A 56 -3.63 -3.44 5.59
N ALA A 57 -3.37 -4.24 6.62
CA ALA A 57 -4.30 -4.42 7.71
C ALA A 57 -4.19 -3.21 8.64
N VAL A 58 -5.32 -2.55 8.90
CA VAL A 58 -5.39 -1.39 9.78
C VAL A 58 -6.56 -1.52 10.74
N ARG A 59 -6.48 -0.82 11.87
CA ARG A 59 -7.59 -0.57 12.78
C ARG A 59 -7.83 0.94 12.90
N PRO A 60 -9.05 1.41 13.17
CA PRO A 60 -9.28 2.81 13.54
C PRO A 60 -8.48 3.19 14.79
N THR A 61 -7.86 4.36 14.81
CA THR A 61 -7.14 4.92 15.98
C THR A 61 -8.11 5.23 17.12
N THR A 62 -9.35 5.57 16.79
CA THR A 62 -10.44 5.78 17.75
C THR A 62 -11.32 4.54 17.84
N ALA A 63 -11.22 3.81 18.94
CA ALA A 63 -12.35 3.07 19.49
C ALA A 63 -12.71 3.70 20.84
N THR A 64 -13.35 4.86 20.82
CA THR A 64 -14.16 5.30 21.97
C THR A 64 -15.58 4.85 21.67
N GLY A 65 -16.04 3.82 22.39
CA GLY A 65 -17.38 3.23 22.25
C GLY A 65 -18.52 4.17 22.66
N PRO A 66 -19.77 3.69 22.77
CA PRO A 66 -20.19 2.29 22.96
C PRO A 66 -20.44 1.49 21.67
#